data_AF-T1GCZ8-F1
#
_entry.id   AF-T1GCZ8-F1
#
_cell.length_a   1.000
_cell.length_b   1.000
_cell.length_c   1.000
_cell.angle_alpha   90.00
_cell.angle_beta   90.00
_cell.angle_gamma   90.00
#
_symmetry.space_group_name_H-M   'P 1'
#
loop_
_entity.id
_entity.type
_entity.pdbx_description
1 polymer ?
#
loop_
_entity_poly.entity_id
_entity_poly.type
_entity_poly.pdbx_seq_one_letter_code
_entity_poly.pdbx_strand_id
1 'polypeptide(L)'
;FFYCSHHLKIQTLIGDSSEDSFKIYWPVFLCALAVWGLIALVMSREVHLIGKINRFISISLMITLLVFVVKALTIDNLFNMIATIFDFTHVRASDVGLSLALAPFICFQTFGRGWGTPLVMASFNDFRSNVHHLSIFAVIGSILFSLACTFVTIVFYGVLKTKTTGFRFQAMHPQTSLYVVFPSVFGNDSRFWLLLFFFMITSSEISSITLQLKGLLTSFFDEFEEYRHRKTEITFGLIGFFAFSSLFYCSNIGFSFFHNLNYFQVFSQALIFLILLIIVLWIYGPSRFQRDIHFMLRISFPRLLIILIQIVTPLLILVILFFGFLFVYHSSHIYSQYEQIFGLMLKYIPWLILPAYMIFRLANHIGSIRERFDKLTKPCDWYPVDIEERQKYEASLGDSDMSHQLTECTILADEYENE
;
A
#
# COMPACT_ATOMS: atom_id res chain seq x y z
N PHE A 1 28.68 -3.17 -6.28
CA PHE A 1 29.87 -2.43 -6.75
C PHE A 1 29.55 -1.42 -7.86
N PHE A 2 28.86 -1.81 -8.94
CA PHE A 2 28.43 -0.88 -10.02
C PHE A 2 27.51 0.24 -9.50
N TYR A 3 26.60 -0.05 -8.57
CA TYR A 3 25.68 0.93 -7.97
C TYR A 3 26.37 1.93 -7.03
N CYS A 4 27.28 1.49 -6.14
CA CYS A 4 28.03 2.39 -5.25
C CYS A 4 29.03 3.28 -6.01
N SER A 5 29.72 2.76 -7.04
CA SER A 5 30.62 3.54 -7.89
C SER A 5 29.87 4.61 -8.69
N HIS A 6 28.67 4.27 -9.20
CA HIS A 6 27.83 5.24 -9.89
C HIS A 6 27.15 6.23 -8.95
N HIS A 7 26.74 5.84 -7.74
CA HIS A 7 26.09 6.74 -6.79
C HIS A 7 27.07 7.80 -6.23
N LEU A 8 28.35 7.43 -6.03
CA LEU A 8 29.42 8.38 -5.74
C LEU A 8 29.64 9.35 -6.91
N LYS A 9 29.61 8.86 -8.16
CA LYS A 9 29.64 9.72 -9.36
C LYS A 9 28.42 10.63 -9.45
N ILE A 10 27.22 10.15 -9.12
CA ILE A 10 25.98 10.92 -9.16
C ILE A 10 26.00 12.06 -8.14
N GLN A 11 26.48 11.83 -6.90
CA GLN A 11 26.62 12.92 -5.92
C GLN A 11 27.74 13.91 -6.26
N THR A 12 28.85 13.47 -6.87
CA THR A 12 29.88 14.39 -7.37
C THR A 12 29.42 15.17 -8.61
N LEU A 13 28.52 14.60 -9.43
CA LEU A 13 27.94 15.26 -10.62
C LEU A 13 26.88 16.30 -10.28
N ILE A 14 26.15 16.13 -9.16
CA ILE A 14 25.20 17.15 -8.67
C ILE A 14 25.92 18.46 -8.27
N GLY A 15 27.25 18.41 -8.05
CA GLY A 15 28.07 19.57 -7.69
C GLY A 15 28.65 20.36 -8.88
N ASP A 16 28.64 19.83 -10.11
CA ASP A 16 29.17 20.53 -11.28
C ASP A 16 28.03 21.13 -12.10
N SER A 17 27.67 22.35 -11.70
CA SER A 17 26.73 23.24 -12.37
C SER A 17 27.25 23.72 -13.73
N SER A 18 27.31 22.84 -14.73
CA SER A 18 27.43 23.25 -16.13
C SER A 18 26.77 22.21 -17.05
N GLU A 19 25.59 22.57 -17.56
CA GLU A 19 24.83 21.89 -18.62
C GLU A 19 24.67 20.36 -18.45
N ASP A 20 23.74 19.95 -17.57
CA ASP A 20 23.29 18.56 -17.47
C ASP A 20 22.51 18.14 -18.73
N SER A 21 23.25 17.83 -19.79
CA SER A 21 22.73 17.15 -20.98
C SER A 21 21.97 15.89 -20.56
N PHE A 22 20.79 15.69 -21.16
CA PHE A 22 19.96 14.51 -20.94
C PHE A 22 20.75 13.24 -21.26
N LYS A 23 20.94 12.36 -20.27
CA LYS A 23 21.67 11.10 -20.39
C LYS A 23 20.82 9.93 -19.91
N ILE A 24 20.69 8.90 -20.75
CA ILE A 24 20.03 7.65 -20.41
C ILE A 24 21.07 6.65 -19.91
N TYR A 25 20.81 6.03 -18.75
CA TYR A 25 21.63 4.94 -18.25
C TYR A 25 21.20 3.62 -18.89
N TRP A 26 21.87 3.22 -19.98
CA TRP A 26 21.56 2.02 -20.75
C TRP A 26 21.44 0.72 -19.93
N PRO A 27 22.30 0.43 -18.94
CA PRO A 27 22.13 -0.77 -18.12
C PRO A 27 20.81 -0.76 -17.32
N VAL A 28 20.43 0.38 -16.77
CA VAL A 28 19.17 0.55 -16.02
C VAL A 28 17.98 0.43 -16.97
N PHE A 29 18.08 1.02 -18.16
CA PHE A 29 17.08 0.93 -19.21
C PHE A 29 16.81 -0.52 -19.64
N LEU A 30 17.86 -1.32 -19.89
CA LEU A 30 17.72 -2.72 -20.26
C LEU A 30 17.14 -3.55 -19.11
N CYS A 31 17.55 -3.30 -17.86
CA CYS A 31 16.96 -3.93 -16.69
C CYS A 31 15.46 -3.60 -16.54
N ALA A 32 15.06 -2.35 -16.79
CA ALA A 32 13.67 -1.94 -16.76
C ALA A 32 12.83 -2.70 -17.80
N LEU A 33 13.34 -2.82 -19.04
CA LEU A 33 12.70 -3.62 -20.08
C LEU A 33 12.58 -5.10 -19.69
N ALA A 34 13.63 -5.67 -19.08
CA ALA A 34 13.60 -7.06 -18.61
C ALA A 34 12.54 -7.27 -17.52
N VAL A 35 12.45 -6.35 -16.54
CA VAL A 35 11.44 -6.41 -15.47
C VAL A 35 10.03 -6.30 -16.04
N TRP A 36 9.77 -5.36 -16.95
CA TRP A 36 8.47 -5.25 -17.61
C TRP A 36 8.13 -6.46 -18.48
N GLY A 37 9.12 -7.06 -19.14
CA GLY A 37 8.96 -8.33 -19.85
C GLY A 37 8.56 -9.48 -18.92
N LEU A 38 9.16 -9.57 -17.72
CA LEU A 38 8.76 -10.54 -16.70
C LEU A 38 7.34 -10.29 -16.19
N ILE A 39 6.98 -9.03 -15.92
CA ILE A 39 5.60 -8.66 -15.51
C ILE A 39 4.60 -9.04 -16.61
N ALA A 40 4.90 -8.74 -17.88
CA ALA A 40 4.08 -9.12 -19.02
C ALA A 40 3.89 -10.65 -19.11
N LEU A 41 4.97 -11.42 -18.89
CA LEU A 41 4.90 -12.88 -18.87
C LEU A 41 4.03 -13.38 -17.72
N VAL A 42 4.18 -12.86 -16.51
CA VAL A 42 3.35 -13.27 -15.36
C VAL A 42 1.88 -12.89 -15.58
N MET A 43 1.62 -11.70 -16.12
CA MET A 43 0.26 -11.21 -16.39
C MET A 43 -0.44 -11.95 -17.54
N SER A 44 0.30 -12.60 -18.44
CA SER A 44 -0.26 -13.49 -19.46
C SER A 44 -0.86 -14.77 -18.89
N ARG A 45 -0.58 -15.09 -17.62
CA ARG A 45 -1.03 -16.32 -16.96
C ARG A 45 -2.37 -16.14 -16.26
N GLU A 46 -3.02 -17.27 -16.01
CA GLU A 46 -4.26 -17.32 -15.25
C GLU A 46 -4.06 -16.88 -13.80
N VAL A 47 -5.14 -16.37 -13.19
CA VAL A 47 -5.15 -15.83 -11.81
C VAL A 47 -4.63 -16.86 -10.81
N HIS A 48 -5.03 -18.12 -10.96
CA HIS A 48 -4.59 -19.21 -10.09
C HIS A 48 -3.08 -19.47 -10.19
N LEU A 49 -2.49 -19.37 -11.39
CA LEU A 49 -1.04 -19.51 -11.55
C LEU A 49 -0.28 -18.31 -10.98
N ILE A 50 -0.80 -17.09 -11.15
CA ILE A 50 -0.26 -15.88 -10.51
C ILE A 50 -0.25 -16.05 -8.98
N GLY A 51 -1.33 -16.59 -8.40
CA GLY A 51 -1.41 -16.92 -6.97
C GLY A 51 -0.34 -17.91 -6.53
N LYS A 52 -0.10 -18.98 -7.31
CA LYS A 52 0.98 -19.95 -7.04
C LYS A 52 2.37 -19.33 -7.10
N ILE A 53 2.65 -18.51 -8.12
CA ILE A 53 3.92 -17.79 -8.28
C ILE A 53 4.15 -16.88 -7.08
N ASN A 54 3.15 -16.08 -6.70
CA ASN A 54 3.27 -15.17 -5.57
C ASN A 54 3.46 -15.90 -4.25
N ARG A 55 2.81 -17.06 -4.06
CA ARG A 55 3.05 -17.91 -2.88
C ARG A 55 4.50 -18.39 -2.81
N PHE A 56 5.07 -18.84 -3.93
CA PHE A 56 6.48 -19.23 -3.99
C PHE A 56 7.40 -18.05 -3.67
N ILE A 57 7.15 -16.88 -4.28
CA ILE A 57 7.90 -15.65 -4.00
C ILE A 57 7.84 -15.33 -2.50
N SER A 58 6.66 -15.28 -1.89
CA SER A 58 6.50 -14.97 -0.46
C SER A 58 7.28 -15.94 0.44
N ILE A 59 7.24 -17.24 0.17
CA ILE A 59 8.01 -18.24 0.94
C ILE A 59 9.52 -18.01 0.75
N SER A 60 9.96 -17.77 -0.49
CA SER A 60 11.36 -17.48 -0.78
C SER A 60 11.86 -16.21 -0.09
N LEU A 61 11.03 -15.17 0.01
CA LEU A 61 11.34 -13.94 0.74
C LEU A 61 11.50 -14.21 2.22
N MET A 62 10.61 -15.00 2.83
CA MET A 62 10.70 -15.38 4.25
C MET A 62 11.98 -16.18 4.54
N ILE A 63 12.32 -17.15 3.68
CA ILE A 63 13.55 -17.94 3.83
C ILE A 63 14.79 -17.04 3.70
N THR A 64 14.81 -16.17 2.70
CA THR A 64 15.96 -15.27 2.46
C THR A 64 16.13 -14.28 3.61
N LEU A 65 15.03 -13.74 4.13
CA LEU A 65 15.05 -12.86 5.30
C LEU A 65 15.57 -13.60 6.54
N LEU A 66 15.14 -14.85 6.77
CA LEU A 66 15.66 -15.66 7.88
C LEU A 66 17.17 -15.87 7.77
N VAL A 67 17.69 -16.14 6.57
CA VAL A 67 19.13 -16.25 6.32
C VAL A 67 19.86 -14.94 6.68
N PHE A 68 19.29 -13.78 6.34
CA PHE A 68 19.85 -12.49 6.74
C PHE A 68 19.77 -12.22 8.24
N VAL A 69 18.70 -12.64 8.92
CA VAL A 69 18.59 -12.55 10.38
C VAL A 69 19.67 -13.40 11.05
N VAL A 70 19.85 -14.65 10.62
CA VAL A 70 20.93 -15.51 11.14
C VAL A 70 22.29 -14.87 10.87
N LYS A 71 22.52 -14.34 9.67
CA LYS A 71 23.77 -13.64 9.35
C LYS A 71 23.98 -12.41 10.24
N ALA A 72 22.93 -11.63 10.49
CA ALA A 72 22.97 -10.47 11.37
C ALA A 72 23.36 -10.85 12.81
N LEU A 73 22.86 -11.99 13.30
CA LEU A 73 23.19 -12.53 14.63
C LEU A 73 24.65 -13.01 14.74
N THR A 74 25.27 -13.43 13.64
CA THR A 74 26.69 -13.88 13.63
C THR A 74 27.72 -12.74 13.63
N ILE A 75 27.29 -11.48 13.66
CA ILE A 75 28.22 -10.33 13.66
C ILE A 75 28.82 -10.15 15.05
N ASP A 76 30.15 -10.09 15.10
CA ASP A 76 30.89 -9.83 16.34
C ASP A 76 30.54 -8.46 16.92
N ASN A 77 30.46 -8.39 18.26
CA ASN A 77 30.10 -7.16 18.99
C ASN A 77 28.71 -6.58 18.65
N LEU A 78 27.76 -7.43 18.24
CA LEU A 78 26.37 -7.03 17.93
C LEU A 78 25.74 -6.14 19.00
N PHE A 79 25.83 -6.54 20.28
CA PHE A 79 25.20 -5.81 21.38
C PHE A 79 25.76 -4.38 21.55
N ASN A 80 27.08 -4.22 21.49
CA ASN A 80 27.72 -2.90 21.59
C ASN A 80 27.35 -2.01 20.39
N MET A 81 27.24 -2.61 19.21
CA MET A 81 26.83 -1.90 18.00
C MET A 81 25.38 -1.41 18.09
N ILE A 82 24.46 -2.27 18.54
CA ILE A 82 23.07 -1.89 18.79
C ILE A 82 23.00 -0.78 19.85
N ALA A 83 23.73 -0.93 20.97
CA ALA A 83 23.78 0.09 22.02
C ALA A 83 24.26 1.46 21.50
N THR A 84 25.23 1.47 20.59
CA THR A 84 25.77 2.70 19.97
C THR A 84 24.81 3.34 18.95
N ILE A 85 23.83 2.60 18.44
CA ILE A 85 22.76 3.12 17.57
C ILE A 85 21.65 3.72 18.43
N PHE A 86 21.31 3.07 19.54
CA PHE A 86 20.32 3.56 20.51
C PHE A 86 20.92 4.54 21.54
N ASP A 87 22.10 5.10 21.26
CA ASP A 87 22.68 6.16 22.08
C ASP A 87 22.02 7.50 21.72
N PHE A 88 21.10 7.94 22.58
CA PHE A 88 20.33 9.18 22.39
C PHE A 88 21.04 10.44 22.93
N THR A 89 22.26 10.32 23.46
CA THR A 89 22.99 11.41 24.13
C THR A 89 23.19 12.67 23.26
N HIS A 90 23.24 12.51 21.94
CA HIS A 90 23.46 13.61 20.98
C HIS A 90 22.25 13.95 20.11
N VAL A 91 21.06 13.39 20.39
CA VAL A 91 19.86 13.64 19.57
C VAL A 91 19.15 14.90 20.05
N ARG A 92 18.84 15.82 19.13
CA ARG A 92 18.08 17.03 19.45
C ARG A 92 16.64 16.66 19.77
N ALA A 93 16.05 17.31 20.78
CA ALA A 93 14.65 17.10 21.15
C ALA A 93 13.68 17.39 19.98
N SER A 94 14.03 18.33 19.09
CA SER A 94 13.29 18.60 17.85
C SER A 94 13.21 17.38 16.93
N ASP A 95 14.31 16.63 16.81
CA ASP A 95 14.44 15.51 15.88
C ASP A 95 13.70 14.28 16.42
N VAL A 96 13.72 14.10 17.75
CA VAL A 96 12.91 13.08 18.44
C VAL A 96 11.42 13.39 18.28
N GLY A 97 11.01 14.64 18.51
CA GLY A 97 9.62 15.07 18.35
C GLY A 97 9.11 14.87 16.93
N LEU A 98 9.91 15.24 15.93
CA LEU A 98 9.60 15.01 14.52
C LEU A 98 9.51 13.51 14.19
N SER A 99 10.46 12.70 14.66
CA SER A 99 10.45 11.25 14.39
C SER A 99 9.25 10.54 15.00
N LEU A 100 8.87 10.91 16.23
CA LEU A 100 7.69 10.37 16.91
C LEU A 100 6.39 10.79 16.20
N ALA A 101 6.32 12.03 15.72
CA ALA A 101 5.21 12.55 14.94
C ALA A 101 5.04 11.83 13.59
N LEU A 102 6.15 11.44 12.95
CA LEU A 102 6.13 10.78 11.63
C LEU A 102 5.97 9.26 11.71
N ALA A 103 6.28 8.64 12.85
CA ALA A 103 6.21 7.18 13.01
C ALA A 103 4.83 6.60 12.64
N PRO A 104 3.68 7.16 13.06
CA PRO A 104 2.36 6.67 12.64
C PRO A 104 2.16 6.72 11.12
N PHE A 105 2.64 7.78 10.46
CA PHE A 105 2.55 7.94 9.02
C PHE A 105 3.37 6.89 8.25
N ILE A 106 4.57 6.57 8.73
CA ILE A 106 5.42 5.51 8.16
C ILE A 106 4.82 4.13 8.42
N CYS A 107 4.34 3.86 9.64
CA CYS A 107 3.66 2.61 9.96
C CYS A 107 2.44 2.37 9.06
N PHE A 108 1.66 3.42 8.80
CA PHE A 108 0.50 3.33 7.92
C PHE A 108 0.87 2.92 6.49
N GLN A 109 2.07 3.24 5.98
CA GLN A 109 2.51 2.75 4.65
C GLN A 109 2.61 1.22 4.58
N THR A 110 2.93 0.58 5.70
CA THR A 110 3.11 -0.87 5.77
C THR A 110 1.78 -1.60 5.89
N PHE A 111 0.81 -1.00 6.59
CA PHE A 111 -0.46 -1.66 6.97
C PHE A 111 -1.71 -1.05 6.33
N GLY A 112 -1.66 0.21 5.93
CA GLY A 112 -2.74 1.01 5.35
C GLY A 112 -2.99 0.67 3.90
N ARG A 113 -3.56 -0.51 3.65
CA ARG A 113 -3.83 -1.02 2.30
C ARG A 113 -5.06 -0.35 1.65
N GLY A 114 -4.97 0.97 1.41
CA GLY A 114 -6.00 1.77 0.73
C GLY A 114 -6.00 1.64 -0.80
N TRP A 115 -5.26 0.69 -1.40
CA TRP A 115 -5.05 0.61 -2.86
C TRP A 115 -6.10 -0.26 -3.56
N GLY A 116 -7.04 -0.83 -2.81
CA GLY A 116 -8.06 -1.76 -3.33
C GLY A 116 -7.51 -3.15 -3.69
N THR A 117 -6.20 -3.36 -3.75
CA THR A 117 -5.63 -4.68 -4.09
C THR A 117 -6.11 -5.80 -3.17
N PRO A 118 -6.10 -5.69 -1.83
CA PRO A 118 -6.63 -6.75 -0.97
C PRO A 118 -8.13 -6.97 -1.13
N LEU A 119 -8.88 -5.90 -1.43
CA LEU A 119 -10.32 -5.98 -1.70
C LEU A 119 -10.59 -6.84 -2.93
N VAL A 120 -9.87 -6.58 -4.03
CA VAL A 120 -9.95 -7.38 -5.27
C VAL A 120 -9.40 -8.79 -5.08
N MET A 121 -8.32 -8.96 -4.30
CA MET A 121 -7.81 -10.32 -4.03
C MET A 121 -8.77 -11.12 -3.17
N ALA A 122 -9.51 -10.47 -2.27
CA ALA A 122 -10.53 -11.11 -1.45
C ALA A 122 -11.77 -11.53 -2.26
N SER A 123 -12.09 -10.87 -3.38
CA SER A 123 -13.23 -11.27 -4.23
C SER A 123 -12.99 -12.59 -4.98
N PHE A 124 -11.74 -13.06 -5.06
CA PHE A 124 -11.39 -14.38 -5.59
C PHE A 124 -11.43 -15.50 -4.54
N ASN A 125 -11.67 -15.20 -3.27
CA ASN A 125 -11.82 -16.22 -2.24
C ASN A 125 -13.20 -16.88 -2.32
N ASP A 126 -13.28 -18.14 -1.91
CA ASP A 126 -14.56 -18.81 -1.69
C ASP A 126 -15.40 -18.04 -0.67
N PHE A 127 -16.71 -18.00 -0.89
CA PHE A 127 -17.65 -17.21 -0.08
C PHE A 127 -17.55 -17.52 1.42
N ARG A 128 -17.38 -18.79 1.80
CA ARG A 128 -17.26 -19.24 3.20
C ARG A 128 -15.82 -19.43 3.68
N SER A 129 -14.85 -18.86 2.97
CA SER A 129 -13.46 -18.83 3.39
C SER A 129 -13.34 -18.25 4.80
N ASN A 130 -12.45 -18.81 5.63
CA ASN A 130 -12.21 -18.30 6.98
C ASN A 130 -11.32 -17.04 6.95
N VAL A 131 -11.88 -15.96 6.40
CA VAL A 131 -11.21 -14.67 6.20
C VAL A 131 -10.74 -14.07 7.54
N HIS A 132 -11.46 -14.33 8.64
CA HIS A 132 -11.06 -13.86 9.98
C HIS A 132 -9.67 -14.37 10.37
N HIS A 133 -9.47 -15.69 10.39
CA HIS A 133 -8.16 -16.26 10.74
C HIS A 133 -7.08 -15.90 9.73
N LEU A 134 -7.39 -15.92 8.44
CA LEU A 134 -6.46 -15.52 7.38
C LEU A 134 -5.99 -14.07 7.55
N SER A 135 -6.89 -13.16 7.95
CA SER A 135 -6.55 -11.77 8.21
C SER A 135 -5.64 -11.61 9.42
N ILE A 136 -5.91 -12.33 10.52
CA ILE A 136 -5.04 -12.33 11.70
C ILE A 136 -3.64 -12.85 11.35
N PHE A 137 -3.55 -13.98 10.65
CA PHE A 137 -2.25 -14.52 10.21
C PHE A 137 -1.51 -13.55 9.29
N ALA A 138 -2.22 -12.89 8.37
CA ALA A 138 -1.62 -11.89 7.48
C ALA A 138 -1.05 -10.68 8.24
N VAL A 139 -1.75 -10.20 9.28
CA VAL A 139 -1.29 -9.08 10.13
C VAL A 139 -0.10 -9.49 11.01
N ILE A 140 -0.17 -10.65 11.67
CA ILE A 140 0.95 -11.15 12.48
C ILE A 140 2.19 -11.37 11.60
N GLY A 141 2.00 -11.99 10.44
CA GLY A 141 3.07 -12.23 9.47
C GLY A 141 3.72 -10.94 8.98
N SER A 142 2.95 -9.90 8.69
CA SER A 142 3.49 -8.61 8.25
C SER A 142 4.23 -7.88 9.37
N ILE A 143 3.75 -7.94 10.61
CA ILE A 143 4.45 -7.40 11.78
C ILE A 143 5.81 -8.09 11.97
N LEU A 144 5.83 -9.43 12.00
CA LEU A 144 7.06 -10.20 12.17
C LEU A 144 8.06 -9.94 11.03
N PHE A 145 7.58 -9.89 9.79
CA PHE A 145 8.41 -9.57 8.63
C PHE A 145 9.01 -8.16 8.73
N SER A 146 8.21 -7.17 9.11
CA SER A 146 8.66 -5.79 9.28
C SER A 146 9.70 -5.66 10.39
N LEU A 147 9.49 -6.33 11.54
CA LEU A 147 10.45 -6.37 12.64
C LEU A 147 11.77 -7.02 12.23
N ALA A 148 11.72 -8.15 11.51
CA ALA A 148 12.92 -8.83 11.02
C ALA A 148 13.70 -7.97 10.00
N CYS A 149 13.02 -7.31 9.05
CA CYS A 149 13.64 -6.37 8.12
C CYS A 149 14.28 -5.18 8.85
N THR A 150 13.60 -4.63 9.85
CA THR A 150 14.09 -3.52 10.67
C THR A 150 15.34 -3.93 11.44
N PHE A 151 15.31 -5.10 12.07
CA PHE A 151 16.47 -5.65 12.77
C PHE A 151 17.67 -5.81 11.85
N VAL A 152 17.53 -6.47 10.70
CA VAL A 152 18.62 -6.65 9.73
C VAL A 152 19.18 -5.30 9.27
N THR A 153 18.30 -4.33 8.99
CA THR A 153 18.70 -2.99 8.53
C THR A 153 19.51 -2.25 9.61
N ILE A 154 19.06 -2.26 10.86
CA ILE A 154 19.77 -1.65 11.99
C ILE A 154 21.16 -2.26 12.15
N VAL A 155 21.25 -3.59 12.14
CA VAL A 155 22.53 -4.30 12.32
C VAL A 155 23.50 -3.96 11.20
N PHE A 156 23.05 -4.00 9.94
CA PHE A 156 23.92 -3.71 8.79
C PHE A 156 24.31 -2.23 8.71
N TYR A 157 23.41 -1.33 9.11
CA TYR A 157 23.76 0.08 9.28
C TYR A 157 24.83 0.27 10.36
N GLY A 158 24.74 -0.44 11.48
CA GLY A 158 25.77 -0.45 12.51
C GLY A 158 27.14 -0.90 11.99
N VAL A 159 27.19 -1.97 11.20
CA VAL A 159 28.43 -2.46 10.57
C VAL A 159 29.01 -1.42 9.62
N LEU A 160 28.16 -0.70 8.88
CA LEU A 160 28.62 0.38 8.03
C LEU A 160 29.23 1.53 8.85
N LYS A 161 28.60 1.91 9.96
CA LYS A 161 29.07 2.98 10.87
C LYS A 161 30.45 2.65 11.46
N THR A 162 30.73 1.39 11.78
CA THR A 162 32.06 0.98 12.28
C THR A 162 33.13 0.97 11.19
N LYS A 163 32.76 0.69 9.94
CA LYS A 163 33.70 0.66 8.80
C LYS A 163 33.97 2.03 8.18
N THR A 164 33.07 2.99 8.32
CA THR A 164 33.12 4.26 7.58
C THR A 164 33.16 5.45 8.53
N THR A 165 34.37 5.93 8.84
CA THR A 165 34.58 7.14 9.64
C THR A 165 34.30 8.38 8.76
N GLY A 166 33.10 8.95 8.87
CA GLY A 166 32.80 10.29 8.31
C GLY A 166 31.75 10.35 7.19
N PHE A 167 31.15 9.24 6.77
CA PHE A 167 30.07 9.30 5.77
C PHE A 167 28.75 9.76 6.43
N ARG A 168 28.30 10.97 6.14
CA ARG A 168 27.00 11.50 6.61
C ARG A 168 25.85 10.86 5.82
N PHE A 169 25.51 9.64 6.20
CA PHE A 169 24.38 8.89 5.62
C PHE A 169 23.02 9.57 5.84
N GLN A 170 22.94 10.49 6.81
CA GLN A 170 21.74 11.25 7.17
C GLN A 170 21.20 12.15 6.04
N ALA A 171 21.96 12.37 4.97
CA ALA A 171 21.52 13.12 3.79
C ALA A 171 20.92 12.26 2.67
N MET A 172 20.91 10.92 2.80
CA MET A 172 20.30 10.04 1.79
C MET A 172 18.86 9.70 2.14
N HIS A 173 18.02 9.63 1.13
CA HIS A 173 16.65 9.19 1.29
C HIS A 173 16.56 7.74 1.76
N PRO A 174 15.61 7.38 2.65
CA PRO A 174 15.52 6.04 3.23
C PRO A 174 15.51 4.90 2.21
N GLN A 175 14.85 5.08 1.06
CA GLN A 175 14.79 4.05 0.00
C GLN A 175 16.13 3.83 -0.73
N THR A 176 16.90 4.89 -1.01
CA THR A 176 18.20 4.74 -1.70
C THR A 176 19.29 4.22 -0.77
N SER A 177 19.09 4.45 0.52
CA SER A 177 19.95 4.05 1.61
C SER A 177 20.24 2.53 1.64
N LEU A 178 19.22 1.69 1.40
CA LEU A 178 19.34 0.23 1.42
C LEU A 178 20.27 -0.29 0.33
N TYR A 179 20.19 0.31 -0.87
CA TYR A 179 21.02 -0.06 -2.02
C TYR A 179 22.50 0.34 -1.86
N VAL A 180 22.82 1.19 -0.88
CA VAL A 180 24.19 1.58 -0.54
C VAL A 180 24.72 0.76 0.63
N VAL A 181 23.91 0.56 1.68
CA VAL A 181 24.33 -0.12 2.92
C VAL A 181 24.69 -1.57 2.66
N PHE A 182 23.79 -2.33 2.02
CA PHE A 182 23.98 -3.78 1.86
C PHE A 182 25.23 -4.12 1.03
N PRO A 183 25.49 -3.50 -0.13
CA PRO A 183 26.75 -3.69 -0.84
C PRO A 183 27.99 -3.32 -0.04
N SER A 184 27.93 -2.26 0.76
CA SER A 184 29.07 -1.76 1.54
C SER A 184 29.44 -2.68 2.70
N VAL A 185 28.43 -3.31 3.34
CA VAL A 185 28.64 -4.26 4.44
C VAL A 185 29.39 -5.50 3.96
N PHE A 186 28.96 -6.03 2.80
CA PHE A 186 29.41 -7.31 2.28
C PHE A 186 30.64 -7.22 1.36
N GLY A 187 30.95 -6.05 0.77
CA GLY A 187 32.20 -5.84 0.01
C GLY A 187 32.33 -6.73 -1.25
N ASN A 188 33.55 -7.17 -1.58
CA ASN A 188 33.86 -7.93 -2.80
C ASN A 188 33.76 -9.46 -2.65
N ASP A 189 33.96 -10.02 -1.45
CA ASP A 189 34.00 -11.47 -1.19
C ASP A 189 32.61 -12.11 -0.95
N SER A 190 31.56 -11.46 -1.44
CA SER A 190 30.19 -11.71 -0.98
C SER A 190 29.14 -11.76 -2.09
N ARG A 191 29.56 -12.16 -3.30
CA ARG A 191 28.68 -12.26 -4.48
C ARG A 191 27.37 -13.00 -4.17
N PHE A 192 27.44 -14.03 -3.33
CA PHE A 192 26.27 -14.77 -2.83
C PHE A 192 25.28 -13.90 -2.03
N TRP A 193 25.77 -13.15 -1.04
CA TRP A 193 24.94 -12.28 -0.18
C TRP A 193 24.28 -11.15 -0.97
N LEU A 194 25.01 -10.56 -1.92
CA LEU A 194 24.47 -9.54 -2.80
C LEU A 194 23.41 -10.11 -3.74
N LEU A 195 23.67 -11.27 -4.34
CA LEU A 195 22.70 -11.95 -5.19
C LEU A 195 21.40 -12.23 -4.42
N LEU A 196 21.49 -12.78 -3.21
CA LEU A 196 20.32 -13.03 -2.36
C LEU A 196 19.56 -11.75 -2.02
N PHE A 197 20.26 -10.67 -1.64
CA PHE A 197 19.65 -9.40 -1.29
C PHE A 197 18.88 -8.78 -2.47
N PHE A 198 19.52 -8.67 -3.63
CA PHE A 198 18.88 -8.10 -4.81
C PHE A 198 17.78 -9.02 -5.35
N PHE A 199 17.96 -10.34 -5.31
CA PHE A 199 16.90 -11.29 -5.65
C PHE A 199 15.67 -11.13 -4.76
N MET A 200 15.88 -10.95 -3.45
CA MET A 200 14.80 -10.72 -2.49
C MET A 200 14.02 -9.45 -2.81
N ILE A 201 14.71 -8.30 -2.94
CA ILE A 201 14.02 -7.03 -3.22
C ILE A 201 13.33 -7.07 -4.58
N THR A 202 14.01 -7.52 -5.64
CA THR A 202 13.42 -7.58 -6.99
C THR A 202 12.20 -8.49 -7.05
N SER A 203 12.25 -9.67 -6.41
CA SER A 203 11.10 -10.59 -6.39
C SER A 203 9.91 -9.99 -5.63
N SER A 204 10.18 -9.28 -4.53
CA SER A 204 9.15 -8.57 -3.75
C SER A 204 8.44 -7.51 -4.59
N GLU A 205 9.20 -6.67 -5.29
CA GLU A 205 8.64 -5.59 -6.11
C GLU A 205 7.87 -6.12 -7.34
N ILE A 206 8.38 -7.16 -8.01
CA ILE A 206 7.67 -7.80 -9.13
C ILE A 206 6.32 -8.36 -8.68
N SER A 207 6.28 -9.03 -7.53
CA SER A 207 5.03 -9.53 -6.93
C SER A 207 4.05 -8.40 -6.63
N SER A 208 4.53 -7.31 -6.01
CA SER A 208 3.73 -6.14 -5.67
C SER A 208 3.10 -5.49 -6.91
N ILE A 209 3.90 -5.18 -7.94
CA ILE A 209 3.40 -4.56 -9.18
C ILE A 209 2.42 -5.47 -9.91
N THR A 210 2.70 -6.78 -9.96
CA THR A 210 1.80 -7.76 -10.58
C THR A 210 0.43 -7.76 -9.89
N LEU A 211 0.40 -7.78 -8.56
CA LEU A 211 -0.85 -7.76 -7.79
C LEU A 211 -1.62 -6.45 -7.96
N GLN A 212 -0.91 -5.32 -7.99
CA GLN A 212 -1.53 -3.99 -8.19
C GLN A 212 -2.14 -3.86 -9.59
N LEU A 213 -1.39 -4.22 -10.64
CA LEU A 213 -1.89 -4.22 -12.03
C LEU A 213 -3.07 -5.17 -12.19
N LYS A 214 -2.99 -6.35 -11.56
CA LYS A 214 -4.09 -7.31 -11.56
C LYS A 214 -5.33 -6.75 -10.87
N GLY A 215 -5.15 -6.06 -9.75
CA GLY A 215 -6.21 -5.36 -9.03
C GLY A 215 -6.92 -4.35 -9.93
N LEU A 216 -6.15 -3.44 -10.53
CA LEU A 216 -6.65 -2.41 -11.45
C LEU A 216 -7.41 -3.01 -12.63
N LEU A 217 -6.81 -3.99 -13.32
CA LEU A 217 -7.43 -4.61 -14.50
C LEU A 217 -8.71 -5.35 -14.13
N THR A 218 -8.74 -6.03 -12.98
CA THR A 218 -9.96 -6.73 -12.54
C THR A 218 -11.07 -5.74 -12.28
N SER A 219 -10.83 -4.66 -11.52
CA SER A 219 -11.83 -3.61 -11.31
C SER A 219 -12.31 -2.97 -12.61
N PHE A 220 -11.41 -2.77 -13.60
CA PHE A 220 -11.78 -2.25 -14.91
C PHE A 220 -12.70 -3.19 -15.70
N PHE A 221 -12.40 -4.50 -15.71
CA PHE A 221 -13.22 -5.48 -16.42
C PHE A 221 -14.50 -5.87 -15.69
N ASP A 222 -14.57 -5.63 -14.38
CA ASP A 222 -15.79 -5.78 -13.58
C ASP A 222 -16.77 -4.65 -13.92
N GLU A 223 -16.30 -3.41 -14.06
CA GLU A 223 -17.13 -2.26 -14.45
C GLU A 223 -17.51 -2.28 -15.94
N PHE A 224 -16.56 -2.57 -16.82
CA PHE A 224 -16.78 -2.51 -18.27
C PHE A 224 -16.76 -3.90 -18.92
N GLU A 225 -17.87 -4.62 -18.79
CA GLU A 225 -17.99 -6.00 -19.30
C GLU A 225 -17.76 -6.10 -20.81
N GLU A 226 -18.13 -5.07 -21.56
CA GLU A 226 -17.98 -5.00 -23.02
C GLU A 226 -16.54 -5.20 -23.47
N TYR A 227 -15.54 -4.80 -22.67
CA TYR A 227 -14.12 -4.88 -23.03
C TYR A 227 -13.46 -6.21 -22.66
N ARG A 228 -14.19 -7.15 -22.03
CA ARG A 228 -13.64 -8.46 -21.64
C ARG A 228 -13.14 -9.28 -22.82
N HIS A 229 -13.73 -9.13 -24.01
CA HIS A 229 -13.27 -9.83 -25.23
C HIS A 229 -11.86 -9.39 -25.67
N ARG A 230 -11.45 -8.16 -25.35
CA ARG A 230 -10.10 -7.59 -25.63
C ARG A 230 -9.22 -7.55 -24.38
N LYS A 231 -9.48 -8.42 -23.41
CA LYS A 231 -8.77 -8.45 -22.12
C LYS A 231 -7.25 -8.51 -22.27
N THR A 232 -6.76 -9.34 -23.19
CA THR A 232 -5.33 -9.51 -23.46
C THR A 232 -4.72 -8.24 -24.06
N GLU A 233 -5.34 -7.68 -25.10
CA GLU A 233 -4.89 -6.45 -25.77
C GLU A 233 -4.81 -5.28 -24.80
N ILE A 234 -5.85 -5.07 -23.99
CA ILE A 234 -5.89 -3.98 -23.00
C ILE A 234 -4.84 -4.20 -21.90
N THR A 235 -4.64 -5.44 -21.45
CA THR A 235 -3.62 -5.77 -20.44
C THR A 235 -2.22 -5.46 -20.97
N PHE A 236 -1.86 -5.95 -22.16
CA PHE A 236 -0.54 -5.70 -22.74
C PHE A 236 -0.35 -4.24 -23.16
N GLY A 237 -1.40 -3.57 -23.64
CA GLY A 237 -1.38 -2.14 -23.94
C GLY A 237 -1.10 -1.30 -22.69
N LEU A 238 -1.74 -1.61 -21.57
CA LEU A 238 -1.51 -0.92 -20.29
C LEU A 238 -0.09 -1.18 -19.75
N ILE A 239 0.38 -2.43 -19.83
CA ILE A 239 1.76 -2.78 -19.44
C ILE A 239 2.77 -2.05 -20.32
N GLY A 240 2.54 -1.99 -21.63
CA GLY A 240 3.38 -1.25 -22.58
C GLY A 240 3.40 0.25 -22.30
N PHE A 241 2.25 0.83 -21.96
CA PHE A 241 2.15 2.22 -21.55
C PHE A 241 2.99 2.50 -20.30
N PHE A 242 2.82 1.73 -19.22
CA PHE A 242 3.61 1.91 -18.01
C PHE A 242 5.10 1.62 -18.22
N ALA A 243 5.43 0.62 -19.04
CA ALA A 243 6.80 0.34 -19.42
C ALA A 243 7.43 1.56 -20.09
N PHE A 244 6.78 2.12 -21.11
CA PHE A 244 7.25 3.31 -21.82
C PHE A 244 7.40 4.53 -20.89
N SER A 245 6.40 4.82 -20.06
CA SER A 245 6.47 5.90 -19.07
C SER A 245 7.61 5.71 -18.07
N SER A 246 7.90 4.47 -17.68
CA SER A 246 8.97 4.18 -16.72
C SER A 246 10.38 4.44 -17.26
N LEU A 247 10.58 4.37 -18.59
CA LEU A 247 11.88 4.59 -19.22
C LEU A 247 12.41 6.02 -19.00
N PHE A 248 11.51 6.99 -18.80
CA PHE A 248 11.89 8.36 -18.44
C PHE A 248 12.74 8.40 -17.16
N TYR A 249 12.38 7.59 -16.16
CA TYR A 249 13.09 7.51 -14.88
C TYR A 249 14.47 6.83 -14.97
N CYS A 250 14.83 6.26 -16.12
CA CYS A 250 16.17 5.72 -16.39
C CYS A 250 17.19 6.80 -16.80
N SER A 251 16.77 8.07 -16.84
CA SER A 251 17.65 9.22 -17.13
C SER A 251 18.15 9.90 -15.86
N ASN A 252 19.24 10.66 -15.97
CA ASN A 252 19.75 11.50 -14.88
C ASN A 252 18.71 12.50 -14.36
N ILE A 253 17.94 13.12 -15.26
CA ILE A 253 16.88 14.06 -14.90
C ILE A 253 15.68 13.32 -14.30
N GLY A 254 15.23 12.23 -14.94
CA GLY A 254 14.06 11.48 -14.51
C GLY A 254 14.17 10.91 -13.11
N PHE A 255 15.37 10.49 -12.69
CA PHE A 255 15.59 9.98 -11.33
C PHE A 255 15.18 10.98 -10.23
N SER A 256 15.39 12.29 -10.45
CA SER A 256 14.97 13.33 -9.50
C SER A 256 13.45 13.47 -9.42
N PHE A 257 12.75 13.39 -10.57
CA PHE A 257 11.29 13.40 -10.64
C PHE A 257 10.65 12.21 -9.91
N PHE A 258 11.27 11.03 -9.99
CA PHE A 258 10.81 9.84 -9.26
C PHE A 258 10.76 10.10 -7.75
N HIS A 259 11.72 10.87 -7.23
CA HIS A 259 11.84 11.16 -5.81
C HIS A 259 10.64 11.93 -5.24
N ASN A 260 10.16 12.93 -5.97
CA ASN A 260 9.08 13.82 -5.55
C ASN A 260 7.70 13.12 -5.40
N LEU A 261 7.53 11.94 -5.99
CA LEU A 261 6.23 11.25 -6.01
C LEU A 261 5.92 10.46 -4.73
N ASN A 262 6.95 10.02 -3.98
CA ASN A 262 6.78 9.03 -2.91
C ASN A 262 5.91 9.51 -1.73
N TYR A 263 6.10 10.73 -1.23
CA TYR A 263 5.45 11.14 0.02
C TYR A 263 3.97 11.50 -0.12
N PHE A 264 3.56 12.05 -1.27
CA PHE A 264 2.15 12.31 -1.53
C PHE A 264 1.35 11.02 -1.68
N GLN A 265 1.97 9.99 -2.27
CA GLN A 265 1.34 8.69 -2.46
C GLN A 265 0.73 8.17 -1.16
N VAL A 266 1.49 8.25 -0.06
CA VAL A 266 1.10 7.76 1.27
C VAL A 266 -0.07 8.56 1.84
N PHE A 267 -0.01 9.89 1.74
CA PHE A 267 -1.10 10.76 2.14
C PHE A 267 -2.39 10.43 1.38
N SER A 268 -2.30 10.28 0.05
CA SER A 268 -3.43 9.92 -0.81
C SER A 268 -4.06 8.58 -0.41
N GLN A 269 -3.24 7.58 -0.06
CA GLN A 269 -3.70 6.26 0.35
C GLN A 269 -4.43 6.27 1.70
N ALA A 270 -3.93 7.04 2.67
CA ALA A 270 -4.60 7.25 3.94
C ALA A 270 -5.97 7.91 3.74
N LEU A 271 -6.05 8.88 2.83
CA LEU A 271 -7.29 9.59 2.51
C LEU A 271 -8.32 8.65 1.86
N ILE A 272 -7.90 7.86 0.85
CA ILE A 272 -8.78 6.86 0.21
C ILE A 272 -9.28 5.84 1.24
N PHE A 273 -8.41 5.38 2.14
CA PHE A 273 -8.80 4.44 3.19
C PHE A 273 -9.81 5.05 4.17
N LEU A 274 -9.64 6.32 4.54
CA LEU A 274 -10.61 7.05 5.37
C LEU A 274 -11.97 7.14 4.67
N ILE A 275 -12.00 7.49 3.38
CA ILE A 275 -13.25 7.58 2.60
C ILE A 275 -13.95 6.21 2.57
N LEU A 276 -13.21 5.14 2.28
CA LEU A 276 -13.76 3.78 2.27
C LEU A 276 -14.35 3.38 3.63
N LEU A 277 -13.66 3.71 4.73
CA LEU A 277 -14.18 3.45 6.08
C LEU A 277 -15.45 4.25 6.38
N ILE A 278 -15.52 5.51 5.96
CA ILE A 278 -16.72 6.34 6.11
C ILE A 278 -17.88 5.73 5.32
N ILE A 279 -17.64 5.29 4.08
CA ILE A 279 -18.65 4.63 3.25
C ILE A 279 -19.17 3.36 3.92
N VAL A 280 -18.28 2.48 4.41
CA VAL A 280 -18.68 1.19 4.99
C VAL A 280 -19.34 1.34 6.36
N LEU A 281 -18.80 2.17 7.25
CA LEU A 281 -19.24 2.21 8.65
C LEU A 281 -20.30 3.28 8.93
N TRP A 282 -20.44 4.32 8.11
CA TRP A 282 -21.48 5.35 8.30
C TRP A 282 -22.55 5.36 7.23
N ILE A 283 -22.17 5.27 5.95
CA ILE A 283 -23.17 5.33 4.86
C ILE A 283 -23.88 3.98 4.73
N TYR A 284 -23.14 2.88 4.64
CA TYR A 284 -23.71 1.53 4.62
C TYR A 284 -24.19 1.10 6.02
N GLY A 285 -23.44 1.47 7.05
CA GLY A 285 -23.83 1.36 8.45
C GLY A 285 -23.31 0.06 9.12
N PRO A 286 -23.00 0.12 10.43
CA PRO A 286 -22.30 -0.95 11.13
C PRO A 286 -23.17 -2.20 11.29
N SER A 287 -24.48 -2.05 11.45
CA SER A 287 -25.42 -3.17 11.62
C SER A 287 -25.54 -4.03 10.36
N ARG A 288 -25.61 -3.40 9.18
CA ARG A 288 -25.66 -4.12 7.90
C ARG A 288 -24.34 -4.84 7.65
N PHE A 289 -23.23 -4.15 7.85
CA PHE A 289 -21.89 -4.74 7.73
C PHE A 289 -21.69 -5.95 8.66
N GLN A 290 -22.15 -5.84 9.92
CA GLN A 290 -22.11 -6.94 10.88
C GLN A 290 -22.95 -8.14 10.42
N ARG A 291 -24.16 -7.90 9.90
CA ARG A 291 -25.07 -8.93 9.37
C ARG A 291 -24.43 -9.69 8.21
N ASP A 292 -23.83 -8.97 7.27
CA ASP A 292 -23.24 -9.57 6.07
C ASP A 292 -22.04 -10.44 6.42
N ILE A 293 -21.18 -9.96 7.32
CA ILE A 293 -20.04 -10.75 7.82
C ILE A 293 -20.53 -11.97 8.60
N HIS A 294 -21.56 -11.83 9.43
CA HIS A 294 -22.15 -12.95 10.15
C HIS A 294 -22.70 -14.02 9.20
N PHE A 295 -23.38 -13.62 8.12
CA PHE A 295 -23.89 -14.53 7.11
C PHE A 295 -22.76 -15.25 6.35
N MET A 296 -21.70 -14.53 6.00
CA MET A 296 -20.54 -15.05 5.28
C MET A 296 -19.71 -16.03 6.13
N LEU A 297 -19.31 -15.61 7.34
CA LEU A 297 -18.37 -16.34 8.19
C LEU A 297 -19.02 -17.24 9.25
N ARG A 298 -20.32 -17.05 9.54
CA ARG A 298 -21.01 -17.65 10.69
C ARG A 298 -20.35 -17.33 12.03
N ILE A 299 -19.71 -16.15 12.12
CA ILE A 299 -19.07 -15.63 13.33
C ILE A 299 -19.81 -14.37 13.76
N SER A 300 -20.20 -14.32 15.03
CA SER A 300 -20.80 -13.12 15.63
C SER A 300 -19.71 -12.15 16.09
N PHE A 301 -19.57 -11.03 15.38
CA PHE A 301 -18.74 -9.92 15.84
C PHE A 301 -19.47 -9.14 16.95
N PRO A 302 -18.84 -8.84 18.09
CA PRO A 302 -19.48 -8.04 19.11
C PRO A 302 -19.71 -6.61 18.59
N ARG A 303 -20.93 -6.09 18.76
CA ARG A 303 -21.32 -4.76 18.26
C ARG A 303 -20.40 -3.64 18.79
N LEU A 304 -19.98 -3.77 20.06
CA LEU A 304 -19.04 -2.85 20.69
C LEU A 304 -17.70 -2.75 19.97
N LEU A 305 -17.19 -3.86 19.43
CA LEU A 305 -15.94 -3.86 18.67
C LEU A 305 -16.08 -3.09 17.36
N ILE A 306 -17.22 -3.23 16.68
CA ILE A 306 -17.49 -2.50 15.44
C ILE A 306 -17.62 -1.00 15.71
N ILE A 307 -18.33 -0.63 16.79
CA ILE A 307 -18.45 0.78 17.21
C ILE A 307 -17.07 1.34 17.61
N LEU A 308 -16.26 0.56 18.33
CA LEU A 308 -14.89 0.94 18.67
C LEU A 308 -14.06 1.18 17.41
N ILE A 309 -14.12 0.27 16.42
CA ILE A 309 -13.44 0.40 15.14
C ILE A 309 -13.92 1.64 14.39
N GLN A 310 -15.22 1.92 14.40
CA GLN A 310 -15.84 3.09 13.77
C GLN A 310 -15.33 4.40 14.35
N ILE A 311 -15.00 4.46 15.64
CA ILE A 311 -14.51 5.69 16.27
C ILE A 311 -12.97 5.78 16.22
N VAL A 312 -12.29 4.71 16.65
CA VAL A 312 -10.84 4.71 16.86
C VAL A 312 -10.09 4.75 15.54
N THR A 313 -10.48 3.94 14.55
CA THR A 313 -9.74 3.84 13.29
C THR A 313 -9.72 5.17 12.52
N PRO A 314 -10.84 5.88 12.37
CA PRO A 314 -10.87 7.15 11.64
C PRO A 314 -10.16 8.26 12.40
N LEU A 315 -10.22 8.27 13.73
CA LEU A 315 -9.44 9.20 14.54
C LEU A 315 -7.92 8.99 14.35
N LEU A 316 -7.46 7.73 14.35
CA LEU A 316 -6.05 7.41 14.07
C LEU A 316 -5.64 7.83 12.66
N ILE A 317 -6.50 7.62 11.65
CA ILE A 317 -6.20 8.04 10.28
C ILE A 317 -6.18 9.56 10.14
N LEU A 318 -7.05 10.30 10.84
CA LEU A 318 -7.01 11.76 10.86
C LEU A 318 -5.70 12.28 11.46
N VAL A 319 -5.20 11.65 12.53
CA VAL A 319 -3.88 11.97 13.10
C VAL A 319 -2.76 11.70 12.08
N ILE A 320 -2.81 10.55 11.39
CA ILE A 320 -1.86 10.20 10.32
C ILE A 320 -1.91 11.20 9.16
N LEU A 321 -3.10 11.64 8.75
CA LEU A 321 -3.29 12.63 7.69
C LEU A 321 -2.73 13.99 8.08
N PHE A 322 -2.92 14.41 9.34
CA PHE A 322 -2.36 15.65 9.86
C PHE A 322 -0.83 15.65 9.81
N PHE A 323 -0.19 14.59 10.32
CA PHE A 323 1.27 14.47 10.27
C PHE A 323 1.79 14.29 8.84
N GLY A 324 1.06 13.55 8.00
CA GLY A 324 1.38 13.40 6.58
C GLY A 324 1.35 14.74 5.84
N PHE A 325 0.36 15.59 6.12
CA PHE A 325 0.28 16.93 5.55
C PHE A 325 1.48 17.79 5.95
N LEU A 326 1.82 17.84 7.26
CA LEU A 326 2.99 18.58 7.74
C LEU A 326 4.28 18.09 7.08
N PHE A 327 4.43 16.78 6.90
CA PHE A 327 5.60 16.20 6.26
C PHE A 327 5.72 16.55 4.77
N VAL A 328 4.61 16.45 4.03
CA VAL A 328 4.57 16.83 2.61
C VAL A 328 4.88 18.31 2.45
N TYR A 329 4.34 19.16 3.31
CA TYR A 329 4.60 20.60 3.31
C TYR A 329 6.07 20.93 3.59
N HIS A 330 6.70 20.28 4.57
CA HIS A 330 8.13 20.48 4.84
C HIS A 330 9.01 19.96 3.70
N SER A 331 8.58 18.90 3.01
CA SER A 331 9.35 18.27 1.92
C SER A 331 9.19 18.98 0.57
N SER A 332 8.16 19.82 0.37
CA SER A 332 7.87 20.45 -0.92
C SER A 332 8.89 21.50 -1.36
N HIS A 333 9.67 22.06 -0.43
CA HIS A 333 10.64 23.12 -0.72
C HIS A 333 12.00 22.62 -1.24
N ILE A 334 12.18 21.30 -1.37
CA ILE A 334 13.47 20.68 -1.71
C ILE A 334 13.66 20.56 -3.24
N TYR A 335 12.58 20.60 -4.02
CA TYR A 335 12.59 20.29 -5.46
C TYR A 335 12.59 21.53 -6.35
N SER A 336 13.05 21.37 -7.60
CA SER A 336 12.98 22.43 -8.62
C SER A 336 11.54 22.75 -9.03
N GLN A 337 11.31 23.94 -9.60
CA GLN A 337 9.96 24.38 -9.99
C GLN A 337 9.26 23.43 -10.98
N TYR A 338 10.00 22.85 -11.93
CA TYR A 338 9.45 21.91 -12.92
C TYR A 338 9.03 20.57 -12.29
N GLU A 339 9.85 20.05 -11.39
CA GLU A 339 9.54 18.83 -10.63
C GLU A 339 8.32 19.02 -9.75
N GLN A 340 8.21 20.19 -9.12
CA GLN A 340 7.04 20.54 -8.33
C GLN A 340 5.79 20.54 -9.19
N ILE A 341 5.75 21.25 -10.33
CA ILE A 341 4.57 21.31 -11.21
C ILE A 341 4.17 19.92 -11.70
N PHE A 342 5.13 19.13 -12.19
CA PHE A 342 4.87 17.75 -12.62
C PHE A 342 4.30 16.89 -11.48
N GLY A 343 4.91 16.99 -10.30
CA GLY A 343 4.42 16.36 -9.08
C GLY A 343 2.98 16.77 -8.78
N LEU A 344 2.68 18.08 -8.73
CA LEU A 344 1.35 18.60 -8.43
C LEU A 344 0.29 18.06 -9.40
N MET A 345 0.60 17.98 -10.70
CA MET A 345 -0.32 17.44 -11.71
C MET A 345 -0.65 15.97 -11.44
N LEU A 346 0.35 15.11 -11.26
CA LEU A 346 0.14 13.69 -10.95
C LEU A 346 -0.55 13.47 -9.60
N LYS A 347 -0.34 14.39 -8.65
CA LYS A 347 -0.91 14.33 -7.30
C LYS A 347 -2.39 14.72 -7.31
N TYR A 348 -2.77 15.83 -7.94
CA TYR A 348 -4.13 16.38 -7.82
C TYR A 348 -5.10 15.97 -8.93
N ILE A 349 -4.63 15.70 -10.16
CA ILE A 349 -5.54 15.31 -11.26
C ILE A 349 -6.38 14.07 -10.90
N PRO A 350 -5.82 12.97 -10.35
CA PRO A 350 -6.62 11.82 -9.95
C PRO A 350 -7.70 12.15 -8.92
N TRP A 351 -7.41 13.09 -8.01
CA TRP A 351 -8.37 13.53 -6.99
C TRP A 351 -9.50 14.37 -7.57
N LEU A 352 -9.29 15.07 -8.68
CA LEU A 352 -10.35 15.82 -9.37
C LEU A 352 -11.35 14.91 -10.07
N ILE A 353 -10.99 13.65 -10.37
CA ILE A 353 -11.89 12.68 -11.00
C ILE A 353 -13.07 12.34 -10.09
N LEU A 354 -12.84 12.22 -8.77
CA LEU A 354 -13.90 11.90 -7.80
C LEU A 354 -15.03 12.95 -7.76
N PRO A 355 -14.78 14.25 -7.52
CA PRO A 355 -15.83 15.26 -7.54
C PRO A 355 -16.40 15.44 -8.95
N ALA A 356 -15.61 15.31 -10.02
CA ALA A 356 -16.12 15.39 -11.39
C ALA A 356 -17.14 14.26 -11.66
N TYR A 357 -16.85 13.03 -11.24
CA TYR A 357 -17.77 11.91 -11.37
C TYR A 357 -19.04 12.09 -10.52
N MET A 358 -18.89 12.63 -9.30
CA MET A 358 -20.03 12.96 -8.43
C MET A 358 -20.96 13.99 -9.09
N ILE A 359 -20.40 15.07 -9.66
CA ILE A 359 -21.16 16.10 -10.38
C ILE A 359 -21.84 15.50 -11.62
N PHE A 360 -21.13 14.68 -12.39
CA PHE A 360 -21.68 13.99 -13.56
C PHE A 360 -22.89 13.12 -13.20
N ARG A 361 -22.80 12.32 -12.12
CA ARG A 361 -23.93 11.50 -11.65
C ARG A 361 -25.10 12.36 -11.17
N LEU A 362 -24.83 13.40 -10.39
CA LEU A 362 -25.87 14.34 -9.93
C LEU A 362 -26.57 15.05 -11.08
N ALA A 363 -25.84 15.40 -12.15
CA ALA A 363 -26.42 16.07 -13.32
C ALA A 363 -27.37 15.16 -14.11
N ASN A 364 -27.05 13.86 -14.23
CA ASN A 364 -27.79 12.90 -15.05
C ASN A 364 -29.02 12.28 -14.38
N HIS A 365 -29.16 12.37 -13.05
CA HIS A 365 -30.35 11.87 -12.36
C HIS A 365 -31.50 12.88 -12.38
N ILE A 366 -32.74 12.39 -12.45
CA ILE A 366 -33.97 13.21 -12.46
C ILE A 366 -34.37 13.54 -11.01
N GLY A 367 -34.82 14.77 -10.77
CA GLY A 367 -35.33 15.24 -9.46
C GLY A 367 -34.72 16.56 -9.01
N SER A 368 -35.02 16.99 -7.78
CA SER A 368 -34.32 18.12 -7.13
C SER A 368 -32.92 17.70 -6.66
N ILE A 369 -32.01 18.66 -6.42
CA ILE A 369 -30.63 18.37 -5.99
C ILE A 369 -30.59 17.50 -4.73
N ARG A 370 -31.49 17.79 -3.77
CA ARG A 370 -31.58 17.05 -2.50
C ARG A 370 -32.08 15.62 -2.71
N GLU A 371 -33.14 15.41 -3.49
CA GLU A 371 -33.64 14.07 -3.80
C GLU A 371 -32.62 13.24 -4.58
N ARG A 372 -31.89 13.86 -5.53
CA ARG A 372 -30.81 13.18 -6.26
C ARG A 372 -29.70 12.73 -5.32
N PHE A 373 -29.28 13.60 -4.41
CA PHE A 373 -28.25 13.27 -3.42
C PHE A 373 -28.71 12.17 -2.46
N ASP A 374 -29.92 12.27 -1.92
CA ASP A 374 -30.50 11.26 -1.03
C ASP A 374 -30.66 9.90 -1.75
N LYS A 375 -31.02 9.91 -3.04
CA LYS A 375 -31.14 8.68 -3.83
C LYS A 375 -29.77 8.06 -4.13
N LEU A 376 -28.76 8.87 -4.39
CA LEU A 376 -27.40 8.40 -4.72
C LEU A 376 -26.61 7.94 -3.50
N THR A 377 -26.91 8.47 -2.32
CA THR A 377 -26.26 8.07 -1.06
C THR A 377 -26.96 6.92 -0.35
N LYS A 378 -28.14 6.50 -0.83
CA LYS A 378 -28.79 5.29 -0.31
C LYS A 378 -27.94 4.06 -0.62
N PRO A 379 -27.51 3.30 0.42
CA PRO A 379 -26.76 2.07 0.21
C PRO A 379 -27.63 1.05 -0.51
N CYS A 380 -27.06 0.40 -1.54
CA CYS A 380 -27.64 -0.82 -2.09
C CYS A 380 -27.41 -1.96 -1.12
N ASP A 381 -28.41 -2.83 -0.94
CA ASP A 381 -28.21 -4.04 -0.16
C ASP A 381 -27.22 -4.97 -0.86
N TRP A 382 -26.31 -5.53 -0.08
CA TRP A 382 -25.33 -6.48 -0.57
C TRP A 382 -25.96 -7.87 -0.75
N TYR A 383 -25.57 -8.59 -1.80
CA TYR A 383 -26.02 -9.95 -2.07
C TYR A 383 -24.85 -10.86 -2.50
N PRO A 384 -24.85 -12.15 -2.10
CA PRO A 384 -23.96 -13.16 -2.64
C PRO A 384 -24.10 -13.30 -4.16
N VAL A 385 -22.99 -13.61 -4.85
CA VAL A 385 -22.97 -13.84 -6.31
C VAL A 385 -23.68 -15.16 -6.66
N ASP A 386 -23.52 -16.19 -5.82
CA ASP A 386 -24.18 -17.47 -6.02
C ASP A 386 -25.68 -17.36 -5.72
N ILE A 387 -26.50 -17.87 -6.65
CA ILE A 387 -27.96 -17.76 -6.62
C ILE A 387 -28.53 -18.47 -5.39
N GLU A 388 -27.99 -19.64 -5.04
CA GLU A 388 -28.47 -20.40 -3.88
C GLU A 388 -28.18 -19.67 -2.56
N GLU A 389 -27.00 -19.07 -2.44
CA GLU A 389 -26.64 -18.31 -1.25
C GLU A 389 -27.38 -16.98 -1.17
N ARG A 390 -27.66 -16.37 -2.32
CA ARG A 390 -28.51 -15.18 -2.41
C ARG A 390 -29.93 -15.45 -1.92
N GLN A 391 -30.55 -16.56 -2.34
CA GLN A 391 -31.88 -16.94 -1.85
C GLN A 391 -31.89 -17.15 -0.33
N LYS A 392 -30.84 -17.80 0.22
CA LYS A 392 -30.68 -17.97 1.67
C LYS A 392 -30.51 -16.64 2.40
N TYR A 393 -29.79 -15.69 1.80
CA TYR A 393 -29.62 -14.35 2.36
C TYR A 393 -30.93 -13.57 2.33
N GLU A 394 -31.65 -13.58 1.21
CA GLU A 394 -32.97 -12.95 1.06
C GLU A 394 -33.99 -13.52 2.07
N ALA A 395 -34.00 -14.84 2.28
CA ALA A 395 -34.81 -15.46 3.32
C ALA A 395 -34.42 -14.98 4.73
N SER A 396 -33.12 -14.84 5.02
CA SER A 396 -32.65 -14.33 6.31
C SER A 396 -32.99 -12.84 6.53
N LEU A 397 -33.07 -12.05 5.45
CA LEU A 397 -33.50 -10.66 5.50
C LEU A 397 -34.98 -10.57 5.87
N GLY A 398 -35.83 -11.37 5.19
CA GLY A 398 -37.26 -11.43 5.47
C GLY A 398 -37.56 -11.85 6.91
N ASP A 399 -36.83 -12.83 7.45
CA ASP A 399 -36.94 -13.25 8.85
C ASP A 399 -36.45 -12.16 9.83
N SER A 400 -35.38 -11.43 9.46
CA SER A 400 -34.84 -10.35 10.27
C SER A 400 -35.77 -9.12 10.32
N ASP A 401 -36.39 -8.74 9.21
CA ASP A 401 -37.37 -7.65 9.15
C ASP A 401 -38.64 -8.00 9.95
N MET A 402 -39.09 -9.26 9.88
CA MET A 402 -40.20 -9.76 10.71
C MET A 402 -39.85 -9.75 12.20
N SER A 403 -38.63 -10.15 12.58
CA SER A 403 -38.19 -10.11 13.97
C SER A 403 -38.02 -8.68 14.51
N HIS A 404 -37.58 -7.74 13.67
CA HIS A 404 -37.46 -6.31 14.03
C HIS A 404 -38.83 -5.67 14.22
N GLN A 405 -39.79 -6.00 13.35
CA GLN A 405 -41.20 -5.58 13.47
C GLN A 405 -41.86 -6.17 14.72
N LEU A 406 -41.61 -7.45 15.03
CA LEU A 406 -42.13 -8.06 16.26
C LEU A 406 -41.54 -7.41 17.51
N THR A 407 -40.26 -7.02 17.48
CA THR A 407 -39.59 -6.34 18.60
C THR A 407 -40.13 -4.92 18.80
N GLU A 408 -40.34 -4.16 17.72
CA GLU A 408 -41.01 -2.84 17.77
C GLU A 408 -42.47 -2.95 18.24
N CYS A 409 -43.22 -3.96 17.79
CA CYS A 409 -44.58 -4.20 18.27
C CYS A 409 -44.62 -4.57 19.75
N THR A 410 -43.66 -5.33 20.28
CA THR A 410 -43.58 -5.60 21.73
C THR A 410 -43.18 -4.37 22.54
N ILE A 411 -42.27 -3.52 22.04
CA ILE A 411 -41.89 -2.27 22.74
C ILE A 411 -43.07 -1.29 22.77
N LEU A 412 -43.83 -1.18 21.67
CA LEU A 412 -45.04 -0.37 21.63
C LEU A 412 -46.18 -0.96 22.47
N ALA A 413 -46.27 -2.29 22.59
CA ALA A 413 -47.24 -2.94 23.46
C ALA A 413 -46.91 -2.72 24.95
N ASP A 414 -45.62 -2.77 25.33
CA ASP A 414 -45.15 -2.51 26.69
C ASP A 414 -45.28 -1.02 27.09
N GLU A 415 -45.23 -0.09 26.12
CA GLU A 415 -45.53 1.34 26.36
C GLU A 415 -47.04 1.61 26.53
N TYR A 416 -47.91 0.81 25.92
CA TYR A 416 -49.38 0.92 26.11
C TYR A 416 -49.90 0.22 27.37
N GLU A 417 -49.15 -0.72 27.96
CA GLU A 417 -49.50 -1.34 29.26
C GLU A 417 -49.00 -0.56 30.48
N ASN A 418 -48.22 0.52 30.29
CA ASN A 418 -47.67 1.37 31.35
C ASN A 418 -48.28 2.81 31.43
N GLU A 419 -49.31 3.10 30.64
CA GLU A 419 -50.27 4.21 30.88
C GLU A 419 -51.56 3.67 31.50
#